data_AF-A0A846AR21-F1
#
_entry.id   AF-A0A846AR21-F1
#
_cell.length_a   1.000
_cell.length_b   1.000
_cell.length_c   1.000
_cell.angle_alpha   90.00
_cell.angle_beta   90.00
_cell.angle_gamma   90.00
#
_symmetry.space_group_name_H-M   'P 1'
#
loop_
_entity.id
_entity.type
_entity.pdbx_description
1 polymer ?
#
loop_
_entity_poly.entity_id
_entity_poly.type
_entity_poly.pdbx_seq_one_letter_code
_entity_poly.pdbx_strand_id
1 'polypeptide(L)'
;MVFQQSRSQAEKTIDKGFIWLTCIFALGVAAILLWIAFQVGINAFPAIKAYGLGFLFASGWNPVKDQYGAFPMIYGTLVSSALALLLAVPLGLGTAIFLSEDFLPLSVRTVLVFLVQLLAAIPSVVYGLWGIFVLSPLIR
;
A
#
# COMPACT_ATOMS: atom_id res chain seq x y z
N MET A 1 -42.03 -7.34 18.98
CA MET A 1 -42.16 -5.91 18.63
C MET A 1 -40.98 -5.17 19.24
N VAL A 2 -39.95 -4.89 18.45
CA VAL A 2 -38.83 -4.04 18.89
C VAL A 2 -39.29 -2.60 18.72
N PHE A 3 -39.36 -1.85 19.82
CA PHE A 3 -39.75 -0.45 19.83
C PHE A 3 -38.81 0.38 18.95
N GLN A 4 -39.34 0.95 17.86
CA GLN A 4 -38.69 2.05 17.15
C GLN A 4 -38.68 3.27 18.06
N GLN A 5 -37.64 3.43 18.88
CA GLN A 5 -37.39 4.70 19.55
C GLN A 5 -37.14 5.77 18.49
N SER A 6 -37.99 6.80 18.43
CA SER A 6 -37.78 7.93 17.53
C SER A 6 -36.51 8.67 17.96
N ARG A 7 -35.43 8.52 17.19
CA ARG A 7 -34.16 9.23 17.43
C ARG A 7 -34.42 10.71 17.68
N SER A 8 -33.80 11.26 18.72
CA SER A 8 -33.98 12.67 19.10
C SER A 8 -33.55 13.58 17.95
N GLN A 9 -34.17 14.76 17.78
CA GLN A 9 -33.85 15.67 16.68
C GLN A 9 -32.38 16.14 16.74
N ALA A 10 -31.80 16.21 17.94
CA ALA A 10 -30.38 16.49 18.15
C ALA A 10 -29.49 15.37 17.55
N GLU A 11 -29.80 14.10 17.80
CA GLU A 11 -29.06 12.95 17.26
C GLU A 11 -29.10 12.92 15.73
N LYS A 12 -30.27 13.19 15.13
CA LYS A 12 -30.40 13.24 13.66
C LYS A 12 -29.58 14.38 13.04
N THR A 13 -29.42 15.49 13.75
CA THR A 13 -28.65 16.64 13.26
C THR A 13 -27.15 16.37 13.36
N ILE A 14 -26.70 15.79 14.47
CA ILE A 14 -25.31 15.38 14.69
C ILE A 14 -24.89 14.31 13.66
N ASP A 15 -25.72 13.29 13.46
CA ASP A 15 -25.46 12.24 12.46
C ASP A 15 -25.33 12.81 11.04
N LYS A 16 -26.25 13.70 10.64
CA LYS A 16 -26.18 14.35 9.32
C LYS A 16 -24.91 15.19 9.19
N GLY A 17 -24.53 15.93 10.24
CA GLY A 17 -23.30 16.70 10.27
C GLY A 17 -22.05 15.82 10.10
N PHE A 18 -22.00 14.70 10.83
CA PHE A 18 -20.90 13.73 10.74
C PHE A 18 -20.80 13.09 9.35
N ILE A 19 -21.93 12.71 8.75
CA ILE A 19 -21.97 12.15 7.39
C ILE A 19 -21.45 13.17 6.37
N TRP A 20 -21.92 14.42 6.43
CA TRP A 20 -21.45 15.46 5.52
C TRP A 20 -19.97 15.76 5.68
N LEU A 21 -19.48 15.83 6.92
CA LEU A 21 -18.06 16.03 7.22
C LEU A 21 -17.21 14.91 6.63
N THR A 22 -17.59 13.66 6.87
CA THR A 22 -16.88 12.48 6.35
C THR A 22 -16.93 12.44 4.82
N CYS A 23 -18.07 12.80 4.23
CA CYS A 23 -18.23 12.90 2.78
C CYS A 23 -17.33 13.97 2.17
N ILE A 24 -17.22 15.15 2.81
CA ILE A 24 -16.31 16.22 2.38
C ILE A 24 -14.86 15.74 2.42
N PHE A 25 -14.43 15.06 3.48
CA PHE A 25 -13.08 14.50 3.55
C PHE A 25 -12.84 13.43 2.47
N ALA A 26 -13.79 12.52 2.26
CA ALA A 26 -13.68 11.49 1.23
C ALA A 26 -13.59 12.10 -0.18
N LEU A 27 -14.44 13.10 -0.49
CA LEU A 27 -14.40 13.84 -1.75
C LEU A 27 -13.11 14.66 -1.88
N GLY A 28 -12.61 15.24 -0.78
CA GLY A 28 -11.34 15.97 -0.73
C GLY A 28 -10.16 15.07 -1.07
N VAL A 29 -10.08 13.87 -0.48
CA VAL A 29 -9.04 12.87 -0.79
C VAL A 29 -9.14 12.45 -2.26
N ALA A 30 -10.34 12.14 -2.75
CA ALA A 30 -10.53 11.80 -4.16
C ALA A 30 -10.11 12.94 -5.09
N ALA A 31 -10.46 14.19 -4.78
CA ALA A 31 -10.07 15.37 -5.53
C ALA A 31 -8.55 15.58 -5.55
N ILE A 32 -7.87 15.38 -4.41
CA ILE A 32 -6.41 15.45 -4.32
C ILE A 32 -5.76 14.36 -5.18
N LEU A 33 -6.26 13.14 -5.14
CA LEU A 33 -5.73 12.04 -5.98
C LEU A 33 -5.91 12.33 -7.47
N LEU A 34 -7.08 12.85 -7.88
CA LEU A 34 -7.33 13.28 -9.25
C LEU A 34 -6.41 14.43 -9.65
N TRP A 35 -6.18 15.39 -8.75
CA TRP A 35 -5.26 16.49 -8.98
C TRP A 35 -3.82 16.01 -9.18
N ILE A 36 -3.35 15.07 -8.34
CA ILE A 36 -2.03 14.46 -8.48
C ILE A 36 -1.93 13.73 -9.83
N ALA A 37 -2.92 12.93 -10.20
CA ALA A 37 -2.92 12.22 -11.48
C ALA A 37 -2.86 13.20 -12.68
N PHE A 38 -3.62 14.29 -12.60
CA PHE A 38 -3.61 15.34 -13.62
C PHE A 38 -2.25 16.03 -13.73
N GLN A 39 -1.64 16.42 -12.59
CA GLN A 39 -0.32 17.03 -12.55
C GLN A 39 0.77 16.11 -13.08
N VAL A 40 0.75 14.82 -12.71
CA VAL A 40 1.68 13.83 -13.24
C VAL A 40 1.52 13.69 -14.75
N GLY A 41 0.28 13.66 -15.26
CA GLY A 41 0.01 13.60 -16.69
C GLY A 41 0.60 14.76 -17.48
N ILE A 42 0.44 15.99 -17.01
CA ILE A 42 1.02 17.19 -17.64
C ILE A 42 2.55 17.11 -17.65
N ASN A 43 3.16 16.78 -16.51
CA ASN A 43 4.61 16.73 -16.37
C ASN A 43 5.25 15.57 -17.15
N ALA A 44 4.53 14.46 -17.34
CA ALA A 44 4.99 13.31 -18.12
C ALA A 44 4.84 13.52 -19.64
N PHE A 45 3.96 14.43 -20.09
CA PHE A 45 3.64 14.60 -21.50
C PHE A 45 4.84 14.90 -22.42
N PRO A 46 5.81 15.76 -22.06
CA PRO A 46 7.01 15.97 -22.87
C PRO A 46 7.85 14.69 -23.04
N ALA A 47 7.98 13.90 -21.97
CA ALA A 47 8.70 12.63 -22.01
C ALA A 47 7.98 11.60 -22.88
N ILE A 48 6.64 11.51 -22.77
CA ILE A 48 5.83 10.63 -23.61
C ILE A 48 5.98 10.99 -25.09
N LYS A 49 6.02 12.29 -25.43
CA LYS A 49 6.26 12.73 -26.82
C LYS A 49 7.66 12.38 -27.33
N ALA A 50 8.68 12.49 -26.49
CA ALA A 50 10.06 12.23 -26.87
C ALA A 50 10.37 10.74 -27.07
N TYR A 51 9.86 9.88 -26.18
CA TYR A 51 10.21 8.45 -26.17
C TYR A 51 9.10 7.53 -26.68
N GLY A 52 7.86 8.01 -26.78
CA GLY A 52 6.70 7.25 -27.22
C GLY A 52 6.44 6.00 -26.39
N LEU A 53 5.73 5.03 -26.98
CA LEU A 53 5.46 3.73 -26.34
C LEU A 53 6.69 2.81 -26.31
N GLY A 54 7.70 3.07 -27.16
CA GLY A 54 8.94 2.30 -27.18
C GLY A 54 9.71 2.35 -25.86
N PHE A 55 9.55 3.43 -25.10
CA PHE A 55 10.05 3.59 -23.73
C PHE A 55 9.72 2.42 -22.80
N LEU A 56 8.53 1.82 -22.93
CA LEU A 56 8.05 0.75 -22.05
C LEU A 56 8.82 -0.56 -22.23
N PHE A 57 9.35 -0.79 -23.43
CA PHE A 57 10.07 -2.01 -23.79
C PHE A 57 11.59 -1.78 -23.92
N ALA A 58 12.04 -0.53 -23.90
CA ALA A 58 13.45 -0.18 -23.88
C ALA A 58 14.08 -0.53 -22.53
N SER A 59 15.27 -1.15 -22.58
CA SER A 59 16.05 -1.56 -21.40
C SER A 59 17.20 -0.61 -21.06
N GLY A 60 17.56 0.29 -21.98
CA GLY A 60 18.69 1.20 -21.81
C GLY A 60 18.41 2.32 -20.82
N TRP A 61 19.37 2.58 -19.92
CA TRP A 61 19.39 3.75 -19.06
C TRP A 61 20.72 4.49 -19.24
N ASN A 62 20.74 5.49 -20.11
CA ASN A 62 21.90 6.33 -20.39
C ASN A 62 21.52 7.82 -20.36
N PRO A 63 21.63 8.48 -19.19
CA PRO A 63 21.33 9.90 -19.03
C PRO A 63 22.24 10.83 -19.86
N VAL A 64 23.45 10.38 -20.23
CA VAL A 64 24.39 11.19 -21.04
C VAL A 64 23.93 11.31 -22.49
N LYS A 65 23.18 10.31 -22.98
CA LYS A 65 22.67 10.27 -24.36
C LYS A 65 21.15 10.53 -24.44
N ASP A 66 20.54 10.95 -23.34
CA ASP A 66 19.08 11.05 -23.21
C ASP A 66 18.36 9.77 -23.66
N GLN A 67 18.86 8.61 -23.26
CA GLN A 67 18.23 7.31 -23.55
C GLN A 67 17.67 6.73 -22.25
N TYR A 68 16.35 6.63 -22.18
CA TYR A 68 15.66 6.09 -21.02
C TYR A 68 14.74 4.96 -21.44
N GLY A 69 14.64 3.95 -20.59
CA GLY A 69 13.78 2.79 -20.79
C GLY A 69 13.20 2.34 -19.46
N ALA A 70 11.90 2.10 -19.44
CA ALA A 70 11.19 1.68 -18.22
C ALA A 70 11.18 0.17 -18.04
N PHE A 71 11.55 -0.63 -19.05
CA PHE A 71 11.42 -2.08 -18.99
C PHE A 71 12.07 -2.71 -17.75
N PRO A 72 13.31 -2.37 -17.34
CA PRO A 72 13.94 -2.97 -16.17
C PRO A 72 13.23 -2.61 -14.87
N MET A 73 12.66 -1.39 -14.79
CA MET A 73 11.90 -0.95 -13.61
C MET A 73 10.56 -1.68 -13.51
N ILE A 74 9.86 -1.83 -14.64
CA ILE A 74 8.59 -2.58 -14.72
C ILE A 74 8.84 -4.04 -14.36
N TYR A 75 9.79 -4.68 -15.05
CA TYR A 75 10.14 -6.08 -14.82
C TYR A 75 10.60 -6.32 -13.39
N GLY A 76 11.51 -5.48 -12.88
CA GLY A 76 11.99 -5.57 -11.50
C GLY A 76 10.87 -5.45 -10.47
N THR A 77 9.93 -4.51 -10.67
CA THR A 77 8.77 -4.32 -9.79
C THR A 77 7.84 -5.53 -9.84
N LEU A 78 7.53 -6.05 -11.03
CA LEU A 78 6.63 -7.20 -11.19
C LEU A 78 7.21 -8.46 -10.57
N VAL A 79 8.48 -8.78 -10.87
CA VAL A 79 9.14 -9.99 -10.35
C VAL A 79 9.32 -9.89 -8.83
N SER A 80 9.78 -8.75 -8.32
CA SER A 80 9.95 -8.57 -6.87
C SER A 80 8.62 -8.63 -6.12
N SER A 81 7.56 -8.00 -6.66
CA SER A 81 6.23 -8.05 -6.05
C SER A 81 5.63 -9.46 -6.10
N ALA A 82 5.82 -10.18 -7.21
CA ALA A 82 5.36 -11.56 -7.34
C ALA A 82 6.07 -12.49 -6.34
N LEU A 83 7.40 -12.38 -6.21
CA LEU A 83 8.16 -13.13 -5.21
C LEU A 83 7.75 -12.77 -3.78
N ALA A 84 7.56 -11.47 -3.51
CA ALA A 84 7.10 -11.01 -2.21
C ALA A 84 5.73 -11.59 -1.85
N LEU A 85 4.76 -11.57 -2.78
CA LEU A 85 3.44 -12.16 -2.58
C LEU A 85 3.51 -13.68 -2.42
N LEU A 86 4.31 -14.36 -3.24
CA LEU A 86 4.48 -15.81 -3.20
C LEU A 86 4.98 -16.28 -1.82
N LEU A 87 5.82 -15.48 -1.14
CA LEU A 87 6.31 -15.79 0.20
C LEU A 87 5.38 -15.27 1.30
N ALA A 88 4.93 -14.02 1.20
CA ALA A 88 4.17 -13.35 2.25
C ALA A 88 2.75 -13.90 2.39
N VAL A 89 2.09 -14.27 1.30
CA VAL A 89 0.71 -14.78 1.34
C VAL A 89 0.60 -16.11 2.09
N PRO A 90 1.35 -17.18 1.75
CA PRO A 90 1.23 -18.45 2.48
C PRO A 90 1.68 -18.32 3.94
N LEU A 91 2.72 -17.53 4.23
CA LEU A 91 3.16 -17.29 5.61
C LEU A 91 2.13 -16.48 6.40
N GLY A 92 1.59 -15.41 5.82
CA GLY A 92 0.57 -14.57 6.46
C GLY A 92 -0.73 -15.33 6.70
N LEU A 93 -1.19 -16.09 5.70
CA LEU A 93 -2.39 -16.91 5.86
C LEU A 93 -2.18 -18.07 6.82
N GLY A 94 -1.04 -18.76 6.74
CA GLY A 94 -0.69 -19.85 7.65
C GLY A 94 -0.62 -19.39 9.10
N THR A 95 0.03 -18.25 9.36
CA THR A 95 0.07 -17.64 10.70
C THR A 95 -1.31 -17.19 11.18
N ALA A 96 -2.13 -16.60 10.30
CA ALA A 96 -3.48 -16.20 10.65
C ALA A 96 -4.36 -17.40 11.04
N ILE A 97 -4.32 -18.49 10.27
CA ILE A 97 -5.06 -19.72 10.58
C ILE A 97 -4.54 -20.33 11.90
N PHE A 98 -3.23 -20.50 12.04
CA PHE A 98 -2.62 -21.12 13.21
C PHE A 98 -2.91 -20.35 14.52
N LEU A 99 -3.01 -19.03 14.45
CA LEU A 99 -3.33 -18.18 15.61
C LEU A 99 -4.84 -18.00 15.83
N SER A 100 -5.68 -18.27 14.85
CA SER A 100 -7.14 -18.10 14.97
C SER A 100 -7.82 -19.37 15.44
N GLU A 101 -7.33 -20.51 14.99
CA GLU A 101 -7.80 -21.83 15.41
C GLU A 101 -7.23 -22.21 16.78
N ASP A 102 -7.93 -23.08 17.51
CA ASP A 102 -7.57 -23.55 18.87
C ASP A 102 -6.42 -24.59 18.84
N PHE A 103 -5.38 -24.33 18.06
CA PHE A 103 -4.16 -25.13 18.03
C PHE A 103 -3.19 -24.80 19.18
N LEU A 104 -3.35 -23.65 19.85
CA LEU A 104 -2.41 -23.14 20.85
C LEU A 104 -3.10 -22.82 22.18
N PRO A 105 -2.41 -23.01 23.33
CA PRO A 105 -2.90 -22.52 24.61
C PRO A 105 -2.96 -20.98 24.63
N LEU A 106 -3.95 -20.43 25.34
CA LEU A 106 -4.30 -19.01 25.32
C LEU A 106 -3.12 -18.06 25.60
N SER A 107 -2.24 -18.41 26.54
CA SER A 107 -1.06 -17.60 26.88
C SER A 107 -0.08 -17.46 25.72
N VAL A 108 0.20 -18.57 24.99
CA VAL A 108 1.13 -18.56 23.85
C VAL A 108 0.53 -17.78 22.69
N ARG A 109 -0.75 -18.03 22.38
CA ARG A 109 -1.48 -17.28 21.35
C ARG A 109 -1.43 -15.77 21.61
N THR A 110 -1.65 -15.35 22.86
CA THR A 110 -1.65 -13.93 23.24
C THR A 110 -0.30 -13.26 22.96
N VAL A 111 0.80 -13.93 23.34
CA VAL A 111 2.16 -13.42 23.09
C VAL A 111 2.46 -13.35 21.59
N LEU A 112 2.13 -14.41 20.83
CA LEU A 112 2.39 -14.43 19.38
C LEU A 112 1.60 -13.36 18.63
N VAL A 113 0.32 -13.19 18.95
CA VAL A 113 -0.51 -12.12 18.37
C VAL A 113 0.07 -10.75 18.67
N PHE A 114 0.53 -10.52 19.90
CA PHE A 114 1.20 -9.28 20.27
C PHE A 114 2.48 -9.04 19.44
N LEU A 115 3.33 -10.06 19.27
CA LEU A 115 4.54 -9.95 18.45
C LEU A 115 4.24 -9.63 16.98
N VAL A 116 3.21 -10.26 16.40
CA VAL A 116 2.76 -9.96 15.03
C VAL A 116 2.28 -8.52 14.91
N GLN A 117 1.50 -8.03 15.89
CA GLN A 117 1.04 -6.64 15.93
C GLN A 117 2.21 -5.66 16.06
N LEU A 118 3.22 -5.98 16.86
CA LEU A 118 4.44 -5.17 16.95
C LEU A 118 5.20 -5.13 15.63
N LEU A 119 5.32 -6.27 14.93
CA LEU A 119 5.97 -6.32 13.62
C LEU A 119 5.23 -5.45 12.59
N ALA A 120 3.90 -5.45 12.64
CA ALA A 120 3.05 -4.63 11.77
C ALA A 120 3.09 -3.12 12.12
N ALA A 121 3.40 -2.77 13.37
CA ALA A 121 3.51 -1.39 13.83
C ALA A 121 4.82 -0.70 13.42
N ILE A 122 5.84 -1.46 13.00
CA ILE A 122 7.12 -0.89 12.55
C ILE A 122 6.90 -0.09 11.25
N PRO A 123 7.37 1.17 11.16
CA PRO A 123 7.24 1.96 9.94
C PRO A 123 7.95 1.30 8.75
N SER A 124 7.32 1.37 7.56
CA SER A 124 7.88 0.78 6.33
C SER A 124 9.27 1.28 5.98
N VAL A 125 9.59 2.55 6.31
CA VAL A 125 10.92 3.15 6.09
C VAL A 125 12.02 2.41 6.86
N VAL A 126 11.73 1.90 8.05
CA VAL A 126 12.70 1.16 8.87
C VAL A 126 13.09 -0.15 8.18
N TYR A 127 12.11 -0.91 7.67
CA TYR A 127 12.37 -2.11 6.89
C TYR A 127 13.13 -1.82 5.60
N GLY A 128 12.83 -0.71 4.93
CA GLY A 128 13.57 -0.26 3.74
C GLY A 128 15.04 0.01 4.04
N LEU A 129 15.34 0.77 5.09
CA LEU A 129 16.71 1.05 5.51
C LEU A 129 17.43 -0.21 5.99
N TRP A 130 16.77 -1.08 6.75
CA TRP A 130 17.34 -2.38 7.13
C TRP A 130 17.70 -3.23 5.91
N GLY A 131 16.84 -3.26 4.89
CA GLY A 131 17.14 -3.93 3.61
C GLY A 131 18.39 -3.37 2.93
N ILE A 132 18.60 -2.06 2.97
CA ILE A 132 19.77 -1.41 2.38
C ILE A 132 21.05 -1.66 3.20
N PHE A 133 20.98 -1.60 4.53
CA PHE A 133 22.17 -1.67 5.39
C PHE A 133 22.55 -3.08 5.83
N VAL A 134 21.61 -4.02 5.84
CA VAL A 134 21.82 -5.40 6.32
C VAL A 134 21.68 -6.39 5.17
N LEU A 135 20.55 -6.38 4.46
CA LEU A 135 20.26 -7.39 3.43
C LEU A 135 21.10 -7.20 2.16
N SER A 136 21.24 -5.97 1.66
CA SER A 136 21.99 -5.67 0.44
C SER A 136 23.48 -6.08 0.52
N PRO A 137 24.23 -5.80 1.60
CA PRO A 137 25.60 -6.30 1.77
C PRO A 137 25.71 -7.83 1.89
N LEU A 138 24.65 -8.54 2.31
CA LEU A 138 24.66 -10.00 2.43
C LEU A 138 24.49 -10.72 1.08
N ILE A 139 23.80 -10.08 0.12
CA ILE A 139 23.44 -10.68 -1.18
C ILE A 139 24.35 -10.19 -2.32
N ARG A 140 25.02 -9.05 -2.15
CA ARG A 140 26.02 -8.50 -3.09
C ARG A 140 27.36 -9.20 -2.97
#